data_AF-A0A4R1WJ13-F1
#
_entry.id   AF-A0A4R1WJ13-F1
#
_cell.length_a   1.000
_cell.length_b   1.000
_cell.length_c   1.000
_cell.angle_alpha   90.00
_cell.angle_beta   90.00
_cell.angle_gamma   90.00
#
_symmetry.space_group_name_H-M   'P 1'
#
loop_
_entity.id
_entity.type
_entity.pdbx_description
1 polymer ?
#
loop_
_entity_poly.entity_id
_entity_poly.type
_entity_poly.pdbx_seq_one_letter_code
_entity_poly.pdbx_strand_id
1 'polypeptide(L)'
;MSISVLNPIYDKLKAVLQEAQNQQDDTIARKQALALGLREIEPISPKMMSAYAIDAGNDRMILEYRFYDASGPFSLAPDVNIYSLKLIRDEIVLAEIETRFSDKSIYG
;
A
#
# COMPACT_ATOMS: atom_id res chain seq x y z
N MET A 1 -0.12 -25.32 -9.49
CA MET A 1 -0.12 -23.85 -9.41
C MET A 1 1.30 -23.40 -9.10
N SER A 2 1.93 -22.63 -9.99
CA SER A 2 3.29 -22.14 -9.74
C SER A 2 3.24 -21.06 -8.65
N ILE A 3 4.13 -21.13 -7.66
CA ILE A 3 4.20 -20.16 -6.55
C ILE A 3 4.88 -18.89 -7.07
N SER A 4 4.40 -17.70 -6.69
CA SER A 4 5.12 -16.46 -7.01
C SER A 4 6.39 -16.33 -6.21
N VAL A 5 7.47 -15.92 -6.88
CA VAL A 5 8.74 -15.61 -6.20
C VAL A 5 8.60 -14.38 -5.29
N LEU A 6 7.59 -13.55 -5.53
CA LEU A 6 7.24 -12.38 -4.72
C LEU A 6 6.30 -12.71 -3.55
N ASN A 7 5.76 -13.94 -3.43
CA ASN A 7 4.87 -14.32 -2.33
C ASN A 7 5.45 -13.99 -0.93
N PRO A 8 6.73 -14.29 -0.62
CA PRO A 8 7.29 -13.95 0.68
C PRO A 8 7.35 -12.43 0.93
N ILE A 9 7.52 -11.62 -0.12
CA ILE A 9 7.53 -10.16 0.00
C ILE A 9 6.10 -9.64 0.16
N TYR A 10 5.14 -10.22 -0.56
CA TYR A 10 3.72 -9.92 -0.46
C TYR A 10 3.20 -10.17 0.96
N ASP A 11 3.49 -11.34 1.54
CA ASP A 11 3.07 -11.69 2.90
C ASP A 11 3.69 -10.75 3.96
N LYS A 12 4.96 -10.35 3.77
CA LYS A 12 5.61 -9.35 4.62
C LYS A 12 4.94 -7.99 4.51
N LEU A 13 4.69 -7.50 3.29
CA LEU A 13 4.01 -6.21 3.09
C LEU A 13 2.59 -6.23 3.64
N LYS A 14 1.87 -7.35 3.51
CA LYS A 14 0.56 -7.52 4.15
C LYS A 14 0.64 -7.36 5.67
N ALA A 15 1.63 -7.97 6.32
CA ALA A 15 1.84 -7.80 7.76
C ALA A 15 2.21 -6.35 8.13
N VAL A 16 3.05 -5.71 7.31
CA VAL A 16 3.41 -4.29 7.46
C VAL A 16 2.19 -3.37 7.33
N LEU A 17 1.29 -3.63 6.37
CA LEU A 17 0.07 -2.85 6.22
C LEU A 17 -0.87 -3.02 7.42
N GLN A 18 -0.95 -4.24 7.98
CA GLN A 18 -1.68 -4.48 9.22
C GLN A 18 -1.06 -3.71 10.40
N GLU A 19 0.26 -3.67 10.48
CA GLU A 19 0.99 -2.90 11.49
C GLU A 19 0.75 -1.40 11.33
N ALA A 20 0.87 -0.86 10.11
CA ALA A 20 0.57 0.52 9.78
C ALA A 20 -0.86 0.91 10.17
N GLN A 21 -1.83 0.02 9.91
CA GLN A 21 -3.21 0.20 10.35
C GLN A 21 -3.35 0.22 11.87
N ASN A 22 -2.71 -0.71 12.58
CA ASN A 22 -2.80 -0.81 14.04
C ASN A 22 -2.15 0.40 14.73
N GLN A 23 -1.06 0.92 14.17
CA GLN A 23 -0.34 2.09 14.69
C GLN A 23 -0.89 3.41 14.15
N GLN A 24 -1.74 3.36 13.12
CA GLN A 24 -2.25 4.53 12.40
C GLN A 24 -1.13 5.42 11.84
N ASP A 25 -0.07 4.80 11.30
CA ASP A 25 1.13 5.46 10.78
C ASP A 25 1.43 4.99 9.35
N ASP A 26 1.26 5.91 8.38
CA ASP A 26 1.49 5.66 6.95
C ASP A 26 2.98 5.52 6.61
N THR A 27 3.87 6.10 7.41
CA THR A 27 5.31 6.11 7.14
C THR A 27 5.92 4.71 7.22
N ILE A 28 5.31 3.81 8.02
CA ILE A 28 5.75 2.42 8.18
C ILE A 28 5.70 1.68 6.85
N ALA A 29 4.56 1.77 6.14
CA ALA A 29 4.34 1.06 4.89
C ALA A 29 5.34 1.50 3.81
N ARG A 30 5.56 2.81 3.68
CA ARG A 30 6.52 3.37 2.71
C ARG A 30 7.95 2.92 3.01
N LYS A 31 8.41 3.05 4.26
CA LYS A 31 9.79 2.71 4.65
C LYS A 31 10.09 1.23 4.39
N GLN A 32 9.15 0.35 4.76
CA GLN A 32 9.31 -1.08 4.58
C GLN A 32 9.22 -1.51 3.10
N ALA A 33 8.36 -0.87 2.29
CA ALA A 33 8.31 -1.11 0.85
C ALA A 33 9.68 -0.85 0.19
N LEU A 34 10.31 0.29 0.49
CA LEU A 34 11.64 0.61 -0.03
C LEU A 34 12.71 -0.37 0.49
N ALA A 35 12.67 -0.74 1.77
CA ALA A 35 13.59 -1.71 2.36
C ALA A 35 13.47 -3.12 1.76
N LEU A 36 12.27 -3.49 1.28
CA LEU A 36 12.01 -4.74 0.58
C LEU A 36 12.34 -4.69 -0.91
N GLY A 37 12.89 -3.58 -1.40
CA GLY A 37 13.37 -3.43 -2.77
C GLY A 37 12.33 -2.93 -3.77
N LEU A 38 11.14 -2.51 -3.31
CA LEU A 38 10.21 -1.81 -4.18
C LEU A 38 10.78 -0.44 -4.53
N ARG A 39 10.49 0.01 -5.75
CA ARG A 39 10.92 1.30 -6.30
C ARG A 39 9.71 2.16 -6.56
N GLU A 40 9.86 3.46 -6.35
CA GLU A 40 8.81 4.42 -6.67
C GLU A 40 8.53 4.44 -8.18
N ILE A 41 7.25 4.46 -8.53
CA ILE A 41 6.74 4.54 -9.89
C ILE A 41 5.59 5.52 -9.95
N GLU A 42 5.21 5.93 -11.16
CA GLU A 42 3.96 6.66 -11.36
C GLU A 42 2.75 5.80 -10.92
N PRO A 43 1.78 6.39 -10.20
CA PRO A 43 0.54 5.72 -9.85
C PRO A 43 -0.18 5.16 -11.07
N ILE A 44 -0.66 3.92 -10.96
CA ILE A 44 -1.40 3.26 -12.05
C ILE A 44 -2.86 3.68 -11.99
N SER A 45 -3.42 3.72 -10.79
CA SER A 45 -4.76 4.23 -10.56
C SER A 45 -4.71 5.76 -10.47
N PRO A 46 -5.54 6.49 -11.24
CA PRO A 46 -5.58 7.96 -11.21
C PRO A 46 -6.07 8.54 -9.88
N LYS A 47 -6.59 7.69 -8.98
CA LYS A 47 -7.03 8.07 -7.64
C LYS A 47 -5.91 7.94 -6.61
N MET A 48 -4.77 7.38 -6.99
CA MET A 48 -3.64 7.12 -6.11
C MET A 48 -2.61 8.24 -6.23
N MET A 49 -1.96 8.57 -5.12
CA MET A 49 -1.00 9.68 -5.03
C MET A 49 0.44 9.19 -5.16
N SER A 50 0.70 7.96 -4.72
CA SER A 50 2.04 7.36 -4.79
C SER A 50 1.92 5.88 -5.11
N ALA A 51 2.91 5.36 -5.81
CA ALA A 51 2.99 3.94 -6.09
C ALA A 51 4.43 3.43 -6.02
N TYR A 52 4.55 2.17 -5.63
CA TYR A 52 5.81 1.46 -5.52
C TYR A 52 5.66 0.10 -6.20
N ALA A 53 6.67 -0.35 -6.93
CA ALA A 53 6.65 -1.65 -7.59
C ALA A 53 7.98 -2.40 -7.50
N ILE A 54 7.88 -3.72 -7.58
CA ILE A 54 9.00 -4.62 -7.80
C ILE A 54 8.61 -5.66 -8.86
N ASP A 55 9.51 -5.86 -9.81
CA ASP A 55 9.37 -6.82 -10.90
C ASP A 55 10.36 -7.97 -10.71
N ALA A 56 9.91 -9.20 -10.92
CA ALA A 56 10.69 -10.42 -10.83
C ALA A 56 10.27 -11.43 -11.91
N GLY A 57 10.82 -11.26 -13.12
CA GLY A 57 10.43 -12.05 -14.28
C GLY A 57 9.00 -11.74 -14.70
N ASN A 58 8.14 -12.76 -14.70
CA ASN A 58 6.72 -12.60 -15.02
C ASN A 58 5.88 -12.10 -13.83
N ASP A 59 6.48 -12.03 -12.64
CA ASP A 59 5.81 -11.57 -11.43
C ASP A 59 6.06 -10.08 -11.23
N ARG A 60 5.01 -9.36 -10.86
CA ARG A 60 5.06 -7.94 -10.50
C ARG A 60 4.24 -7.73 -9.24
N MET A 61 4.76 -6.95 -8.31
CA MET A 61 4.01 -6.51 -7.14
C MET A 61 3.95 -4.99 -7.11
N ILE A 62 2.77 -4.46 -6.75
CA ILE A 62 2.47 -3.04 -6.79
C ILE A 62 1.79 -2.65 -5.48
N LEU A 63 2.35 -1.65 -4.81
CA LEU A 63 1.78 -1.00 -3.64
C LEU A 63 1.40 0.43 -4.03
N GLU A 64 0.12 0.75 -4.00
CA GLU A 64 -0.39 2.10 -4.23
C GLU A 64 -0.89 2.71 -2.92
N TYR A 65 -0.76 4.02 -2.80
CA TYR A 65 -1.15 4.80 -1.64
C TYR A 65 -1.92 6.06 -2.04
N ARG A 66 -2.93 6.40 -1.23
CA ARG A 66 -3.56 7.72 -1.20
C ARG A 66 -3.97 8.05 0.22
N PHE A 67 -3.99 9.34 0.52
CA PHE A 67 -4.77 9.86 1.63
C PHE A 67 -5.95 10.67 1.08
N TYR A 68 -7.03 10.76 1.83
CA TYR A 68 -8.06 11.75 1.57
C TYR A 68 -8.35 12.54 2.84
N ASP A 69 -8.39 13.85 2.68
CA ASP A 69 -8.85 14.76 3.70
C ASP A 69 -10.37 14.63 3.84
N ALA A 70 -10.81 14.09 4.97
CA ALA A 70 -12.22 13.92 5.30
C ALA A 70 -12.83 15.19 5.92
N SER A 71 -11.99 16.20 6.19
CA SER A 71 -12.40 17.45 6.80
C SER A 71 -13.00 18.39 5.74
N GLY A 72 -14.34 18.37 5.65
CA GLY A 72 -15.07 19.52 5.12
C GLY A 72 -14.99 20.72 6.09
N PRO A 73 -15.43 21.92 5.69
CA PRO A 73 -15.30 23.15 6.49
C PRO A 73 -15.94 23.12 7.89
N PHE A 74 -16.70 22.06 8.23
CA PHE A 74 -17.32 21.84 9.54
C PHE A 74 -17.16 20.39 10.05
N SER A 75 -16.27 19.58 9.46
CA SER A 75 -16.08 18.17 9.83
C SER A 75 -14.75 17.97 10.55
N LEU A 76 -14.80 17.34 11.73
CA LEU A 76 -13.62 16.89 12.49
C LEU A 76 -13.21 15.44 12.14
N ALA A 77 -13.67 14.92 10.99
CA ALA A 77 -13.31 13.57 10.59
C ALA A 77 -11.80 13.49 10.31
N PRO A 78 -11.08 12.49 10.89
CA PRO A 78 -9.65 12.36 10.66
C PRO A 78 -9.37 12.01 9.20
N ASP A 79 -8.21 12.43 8.72
CA ASP A 79 -7.66 12.01 7.43
C ASP A 79 -7.61 10.50 7.35
N VAL A 80 -7.78 9.97 6.16
CA VAL A 80 -7.82 8.52 5.97
C VAL A 80 -6.82 8.11 4.92
N ASN A 81 -5.98 7.17 5.33
CA ASN A 81 -4.97 6.51 4.54
C ASN A 81 -5.56 5.25 3.92
N ILE A 82 -5.29 5.06 2.63
CA ILE A 82 -5.70 3.89 1.86
C ILE A 82 -4.47 3.35 1.13
N TYR A 83 -4.16 2.09 1.41
CA TYR A 83 -3.16 1.31 0.71
C TYR A 83 -3.81 0.19 -0.10
N SER A 84 -3.33 -0.01 -1.32
CA SER A 84 -3.71 -1.13 -2.18
C SER A 84 -2.45 -1.91 -2.56
N LEU A 85 -2.38 -3.17 -2.17
CA LEU A 85 -1.27 -4.07 -2.51
C LEU A 85 -1.77 -5.15 -3.47
N LYS A 86 -1.11 -5.27 -4.62
CA LYS A 86 -1.44 -6.24 -5.68
C LYS A 86 -0.23 -7.10 -6.01
N LEU A 87 -0.45 -8.40 -6.16
CA LEU A 87 0.48 -9.34 -6.76
C LEU A 87 -0.06 -9.78 -8.12
N ILE A 88 0.74 -9.60 -9.15
CA ILE A 88 0.40 -9.78 -10.56
C ILE A 88 1.37 -10.78 -11.17
N ARG A 89 0.88 -11.67 -12.03
CA ARG A 89 1.68 -12.56 -12.87
C ARG A 89 1.10 -12.60 -14.26
N ASP A 90 1.93 -12.42 -15.29
CA ASP A 90 1.49 -12.48 -16.69
C ASP A 90 0.22 -11.60 -16.91
N GLU A 91 0.23 -10.40 -16.33
CA GLU A 91 -0.90 -9.43 -16.34
C GLU A 91 -2.16 -9.85 -15.56
N ILE A 92 -2.16 -11.01 -14.91
CA ILE A 92 -3.25 -11.52 -14.08
C ILE A 92 -2.99 -11.18 -12.61
N VAL A 93 -3.96 -10.55 -11.95
CA VAL A 93 -3.91 -10.33 -10.50
C VAL A 93 -4.09 -11.68 -9.79
N LEU A 94 -3.06 -12.13 -9.08
CA LEU A 94 -3.08 -13.35 -8.27
C LEU A 94 -3.64 -13.11 -6.87
N ALA A 95 -3.34 -11.95 -6.29
CA ALA A 95 -3.80 -11.55 -4.97
C ALA A 95 -3.87 -10.03 -4.85
N GLU A 96 -4.84 -9.54 -4.08
CA GLU A 96 -5.03 -8.13 -3.79
C GLU A 96 -5.53 -7.95 -2.35
N ILE A 97 -5.03 -6.91 -1.68
CA ILE A 97 -5.60 -6.41 -0.42
C ILE A 97 -5.67 -4.89 -0.46
N GLU A 98 -6.73 -4.36 0.15
CA GLU A 98 -6.85 -2.95 0.46
C GLU A 98 -6.85 -2.80 1.99
N THR A 99 -6.07 -1.85 2.51
CA THR A 99 -6.04 -1.51 3.93
C THR A 99 -6.36 -0.04 4.10
N ARG A 100 -7.25 0.25 5.05
CA ARG A 100 -7.74 1.59 5.34
C ARG A 100 -7.61 1.90 6.83
N PHE A 101 -7.09 3.06 7.16
CA PHE A 101 -7.02 3.54 8.54
C PHE A 101 -7.04 5.05 8.61
N SER A 102 -7.56 5.59 9.71
CA SER A 102 -7.49 7.01 10.00
C SER A 102 -6.08 7.39 10.45
N ASP A 103 -5.58 8.53 9.99
CA ASP A 103 -4.34 9.12 10.49
C ASP A 103 -4.57 9.64 11.92
N LYS A 104 -3.64 9.31 12.83
CA LYS A 104 -3.66 9.79 14.21
C LYS A 104 -2.99 11.16 14.37
N SER A 105 -2.35 11.70 13.33
CA SER A 105 -1.48 12.87 13.37
C SER A 105 -2.13 14.20 13.79
N ILE A 106 -3.45 14.25 14.02
CA ILE A 106 -4.19 15.51 14.31
C ILE A 106 -4.84 15.58 15.70
N TYR A 107 -4.69 14.56 16.55
CA TYR A 107 -5.25 14.54 17.92
C TYR A 107 -4.18 14.52 19.03
N GLY A 108 -2.96 14.95 18.72
CA GLY A 108 -1.86 15.15 19.68
C GLY A 108 -1.70 16.59 20.11
#